data_AF-A0A4R1K7Z3-F1
#
_entry.id   AF-A0A4R1K7Z3-F1
#
_cell.length_a   1.000
_cell.length_b   1.000
_cell.length_c   1.000
_cell.angle_alpha   90.00
_cell.angle_beta   90.00
_cell.angle_gamma   90.00
#
_symmetry.space_group_name_H-M   'P 1'
#
loop_
_entity.id
_entity.type
_entity.pdbx_description
1 polymer ?
#
loop_
_entity_poly.entity_id
_entity_poly.type
_entity_poly.pdbx_seq_one_letter_code
_entity_poly.pdbx_strand_id
1 'polypeptide(L)'
;MDKRFIYKLNDKPATAGRVVYWMSRDQRVQDNRAMIFAAERAKQTGFGFAVVFCVAPGFPNANAFHYRFMLDGLKEVQQELESLNIPFFLLTGRPQDEIPEFVKHYKVKALVCDFMPLKVPMAWRAEVAASLDIPVYEVDAHNVVPCRFVSNKQEYAARTIRPKIHRYLGEFLTELPRIERQEAVFSQSVPSADWKRAEGFYPCGGSFPLPTGTKAGLETLADFVSEGIHRYDEGRNDPNEDAQSKMSPYFHFGQVAPQRAALDVLNSDAPQADKDAYIEELIVRRELSDNYCLYNPRYDSIEGADGWALKTLDEHRIDMREYVYIYEEFEAAKTHDPLWNAAQKQLRHTGRIHGYMRMYWAKKILEWTPDPETAFGYALLLNDTYALDGRDPNGYVGVAWSIAGVHDRAWFERPVFGKIRYMNYNGCKSKFDIESYIKKARF
;
A
#
# COMPACT_ATOMS: atom_id res chain seq x y z
N MET A 1 -12.04 19.18 10.02
CA MET A 1 -11.23 17.96 10.18
C MET A 1 -11.35 17.36 11.58
N ASP A 2 -11.55 16.04 11.69
CA ASP A 2 -11.47 15.33 12.98
C ASP A 2 -10.02 15.21 13.46
N LYS A 3 -9.75 15.62 14.71
CA LYS A 3 -8.40 15.64 15.28
C LYS A 3 -7.78 14.25 15.46
N ARG A 4 -8.57 13.18 15.51
CA ARG A 4 -8.08 11.80 15.66
C ARG A 4 -7.28 11.30 14.46
N PHE A 5 -7.42 11.93 13.30
CA PHE A 5 -6.63 11.63 12.11
C PHE A 5 -5.28 12.37 12.08
N ILE A 6 -5.06 13.32 12.99
CA ILE A 6 -3.93 14.24 12.92
C ILE A 6 -2.94 13.91 14.03
N TYR A 7 -1.69 13.70 13.65
CA TYR A 7 -0.56 13.52 14.55
C TYR A 7 0.44 14.67 14.38
N LYS A 8 0.98 15.20 15.47
CA LYS A 8 2.04 16.23 15.40
C LYS A 8 3.40 15.53 15.41
N LEU A 9 4.23 15.82 14.41
CA LEU A 9 5.58 15.28 14.33
C LEU A 9 6.61 16.14 15.09
N ASN A 10 6.25 17.36 15.47
CA ASN A 10 7.03 18.22 16.34
C ASN A 10 6.13 19.14 17.19
N ASP A 11 6.71 19.78 18.21
CA ASP A 11 6.01 20.66 19.15
C ASP A 11 6.08 22.15 18.77
N LYS A 12 6.41 22.47 17.51
CA LYS A 12 6.53 23.85 17.05
C LYS A 12 5.15 24.54 17.07
N PRO A 13 5.05 25.81 17.48
CA PRO A 13 3.78 26.50 17.60
C PRO A 13 3.16 26.81 16.24
N ALA A 14 1.83 26.77 16.19
CA ALA A 14 1.08 27.22 15.04
C ALA A 14 1.29 28.72 14.77
N THR A 15 1.62 29.08 13.53
CA THR A 15 1.68 30.49 13.10
C THR A 15 0.82 30.71 11.86
N ALA A 16 0.33 31.94 11.67
CA ALA A 16 -0.40 32.29 10.46
C ALA A 16 0.55 32.36 9.25
N GLY A 17 0.10 31.84 8.11
CA GLY A 17 0.83 31.92 6.85
C GLY A 17 0.51 30.75 5.91
N ARG A 18 1.40 30.57 4.93
CA ARG A 18 1.29 29.55 3.89
C ARG A 18 1.36 28.14 4.47
N VAL A 19 0.44 27.29 4.02
CA VAL A 19 0.41 25.87 4.34
C VAL A 19 0.83 25.08 3.12
N VAL A 20 1.58 24.00 3.32
CA VAL A 20 1.96 23.09 2.24
C VAL A 20 1.59 21.67 2.63
N TYR A 21 0.98 20.95 1.70
CA TYR A 21 0.83 19.51 1.78
C TYR A 21 1.99 18.83 1.02
N TRP A 22 2.88 18.19 1.77
CA TRP A 22 3.85 17.24 1.24
C TRP A 22 3.15 15.90 1.02
N MET A 23 2.73 15.69 -0.23
CA MET A 23 2.11 14.46 -0.71
C MET A 23 3.18 13.38 -0.88
N SER A 24 2.88 12.16 -0.42
CA SER A 24 3.74 10.98 -0.60
C SER A 24 2.93 9.72 -0.90
N ARG A 25 2.18 9.19 0.08
CA ARG A 25 1.39 7.95 -0.06
C ARG A 25 0.05 8.17 -0.76
N ASP A 26 -0.62 9.30 -0.48
CA ASP A 26 -1.99 9.54 -0.92
C ASP A 26 -2.03 10.48 -2.13
N GLN A 27 -1.70 9.92 -3.31
CA GLN A 27 -1.50 10.66 -4.56
C GLN A 27 -2.82 10.92 -5.32
N ARG A 28 -3.71 11.66 -4.68
CA ARG A 28 -5.02 12.10 -5.22
C ARG A 28 -5.46 13.41 -4.59
N VAL A 29 -6.32 14.15 -5.28
CA VAL A 29 -6.87 15.43 -4.81
C VAL A 29 -8.13 15.21 -3.98
N GLN A 30 -9.11 14.49 -4.53
CA GLN A 30 -10.38 14.18 -3.85
C GLN A 30 -10.22 13.00 -2.89
N ASP A 31 -11.16 12.88 -1.94
CA ASP A 31 -11.16 11.84 -0.90
C ASP A 31 -9.81 11.73 -0.17
N ASN A 32 -9.16 12.88 0.06
CA ASN A 32 -7.84 12.98 0.69
C ASN A 32 -7.92 13.84 1.94
N ARG A 33 -7.85 13.19 3.10
CA ARG A 33 -7.90 13.82 4.43
C ARG A 33 -6.74 14.79 4.67
N ALA A 34 -5.55 14.52 4.13
CA ALA A 34 -4.40 15.41 4.26
C ALA A 34 -4.60 16.70 3.44
N MET A 35 -5.15 16.59 2.23
CA MET A 35 -5.57 17.74 1.41
C MET A 35 -6.62 18.59 2.12
N ILE A 36 -7.67 17.95 2.65
CA ILE A 36 -8.76 18.64 3.38
C ILE A 36 -8.19 19.40 4.58
N PHE A 37 -7.33 18.76 5.37
CA PHE A 37 -6.70 19.40 6.52
C PHE A 37 -5.81 20.59 6.12
N ALA A 38 -5.00 20.44 5.07
CA ALA A 38 -4.16 21.53 4.56
C ALA A 38 -4.99 22.73 4.08
N ALA A 39 -6.07 22.48 3.35
CA ALA A 39 -7.00 23.51 2.87
C ALA A 39 -7.72 24.23 4.02
N GLU A 40 -8.27 23.49 4.98
CA GLU A 40 -8.90 24.08 6.18
C GLU A 40 -7.93 24.97 6.96
N ARG A 41 -6.67 24.52 7.09
CA ARG A 41 -5.64 25.26 7.82
C ARG A 41 -5.27 26.56 7.12
N ALA A 42 -5.15 26.53 5.80
CA ALA A 42 -4.83 27.71 4.99
C ALA A 42 -5.99 28.72 4.98
N LYS A 43 -7.23 28.24 4.91
CA LYS A 43 -8.43 29.07 5.02
C LYS A 43 -8.48 29.83 6.35
N GLN A 44 -8.09 29.20 7.46
CA GLN A 44 -8.03 29.85 8.77
C GLN A 44 -6.98 30.97 8.86
N THR A 45 -5.93 30.93 8.03
CA THR A 45 -4.86 31.94 8.03
C THR A 45 -5.06 33.00 6.95
N GLY A 46 -6.00 32.82 6.03
CA GLY A 46 -6.27 33.72 4.90
C GLY A 46 -5.24 33.61 3.77
N PHE A 47 -4.44 32.53 3.73
CA PHE A 47 -3.45 32.29 2.68
C PHE A 47 -3.89 31.13 1.79
N GLY A 48 -3.39 31.08 0.55
CA GLY A 48 -3.47 29.86 -0.25
C GLY A 48 -2.55 28.77 0.30
N PHE A 49 -2.86 27.51 0.02
CA PHE A 49 -1.97 26.37 0.19
C PHE A 49 -1.46 25.85 -1.17
N ALA A 50 -0.43 25.01 -1.10
CA ALA A 50 0.12 24.29 -2.25
C ALA A 50 0.37 22.82 -1.90
N VAL A 51 0.53 22.02 -2.95
CA VAL A 51 0.96 20.62 -2.86
C VAL A 51 2.39 20.51 -3.37
N VAL A 52 3.22 19.76 -2.66
CA VAL A 52 4.56 19.40 -3.10
C VAL A 52 4.72 17.88 -3.09
N PHE A 53 5.33 17.35 -4.14
CA PHE A 53 5.74 15.96 -4.21
C PHE A 53 7.25 15.91 -4.47
N CYS A 54 7.98 15.08 -3.72
CA CYS A 54 9.42 14.89 -3.91
C CYS A 54 9.71 13.49 -4.43
N VAL A 55 10.15 13.39 -5.67
CA VAL A 55 10.58 12.13 -6.30
C VAL A 55 11.95 11.76 -5.72
N ALA A 56 11.95 10.77 -4.82
CA ALA A 56 13.18 10.24 -4.26
C ALA A 56 13.91 9.33 -5.28
N PRO A 57 15.22 9.53 -5.52
CA PRO A 57 16.00 8.58 -6.29
C PRO A 57 16.19 7.29 -5.49
N GLY A 58 16.07 6.14 -6.14
CA GLY A 58 16.45 4.87 -5.52
C GLY A 58 15.48 4.34 -4.47
N PHE A 59 14.15 4.57 -4.58
CA PHE A 59 13.22 3.97 -3.61
C PHE A 59 13.43 2.44 -3.60
N PRO A 60 13.65 1.81 -2.41
CA PRO A 60 14.13 0.43 -2.34
C PRO A 60 13.29 -0.53 -3.18
N ASN A 61 13.97 -1.31 -4.04
CA ASN A 61 13.41 -2.33 -4.93
C ASN A 61 12.37 -1.84 -5.96
N ALA A 62 12.02 -0.55 -5.98
CA ALA A 62 11.19 0.01 -7.03
C ALA A 62 11.99 0.09 -8.34
N ASN A 63 11.32 -0.31 -9.42
CA ASN A 63 11.85 -0.26 -10.78
C ASN A 63 11.07 0.74 -11.64
N ALA A 64 11.45 0.85 -12.92
CA ALA A 64 10.85 1.78 -13.87
C ALA A 64 9.32 1.64 -14.01
N PHE A 65 8.76 0.44 -13.81
CA PHE A 65 7.31 0.23 -13.89
C PHE A 65 6.56 0.98 -12.80
N HIS A 66 7.06 0.90 -11.56
CA HIS A 66 6.48 1.59 -10.42
C HIS A 66 6.55 3.10 -10.61
N TYR A 67 7.72 3.61 -11.00
CA TYR A 67 7.90 5.04 -11.24
C TYR A 67 7.03 5.54 -12.37
N ARG A 68 6.89 4.80 -13.47
CA ARG A 68 6.01 5.20 -14.56
C ARG A 68 4.55 5.26 -14.12
N PHE A 69 4.06 4.20 -13.47
CA PHE A 69 2.68 4.15 -12.98
C PHE A 69 2.41 5.34 -12.04
N MET A 70 3.32 5.61 -11.10
CA MET A 70 3.24 6.73 -10.17
C MET A 70 3.28 8.10 -10.87
N LEU A 71 4.29 8.36 -11.71
CA LEU A 71 4.51 9.65 -12.36
C LEU A 71 3.40 10.01 -13.32
N ASP A 72 2.90 9.05 -14.10
CA ASP A 72 1.77 9.27 -15.01
C ASP A 72 0.49 9.59 -14.22
N GLY A 73 0.28 8.97 -13.05
CA GLY A 73 -0.80 9.37 -12.13
C GLY A 73 -0.61 10.77 -11.53
N LEU A 74 0.61 11.15 -11.18
CA LEU A 74 0.92 12.50 -10.64
C LEU A 74 0.71 13.60 -11.69
N LYS A 75 0.87 13.32 -12.99
CA LYS A 75 0.52 14.26 -14.06
C LYS A 75 -0.98 14.59 -14.06
N GLU A 76 -1.83 13.60 -13.77
CA GLU A 76 -3.28 13.82 -13.59
C GLU A 76 -3.57 14.66 -12.34
N VAL A 77 -2.88 14.38 -11.23
CA VAL A 77 -2.97 15.19 -10.00
C VAL A 77 -2.60 16.65 -10.26
N GLN A 78 -1.52 16.91 -11.01
CA GLN A 78 -1.13 18.27 -11.40
C GLN A 78 -2.28 18.98 -12.14
N GLN A 79 -2.88 18.33 -13.14
CA GLN A 79 -3.97 18.91 -13.94
C GLN A 79 -5.20 19.24 -13.09
N GLU A 80 -5.59 18.35 -12.18
CA GLU A 80 -6.73 18.60 -11.28
C GLU A 80 -6.43 19.78 -10.33
N LEU A 81 -5.24 19.81 -9.72
CA LEU A 81 -4.82 20.91 -8.84
C LEU A 81 -4.80 22.27 -9.57
N GLU A 82 -4.31 22.31 -10.81
CA GLU A 82 -4.33 23.52 -11.65
C GLU A 82 -5.76 24.02 -11.90
N SER A 83 -6.70 23.11 -12.18
CA SER A 83 -8.12 23.45 -12.36
C SER A 83 -8.76 24.04 -11.09
N LEU A 84 -8.21 23.69 -9.92
CA LEU A 84 -8.64 24.16 -8.61
C LEU A 84 -7.81 25.36 -8.11
N ASN A 85 -6.92 25.94 -8.93
CA ASN A 85 -6.04 27.04 -8.53
C ASN A 85 -5.17 26.72 -7.30
N ILE A 86 -4.74 25.46 -7.17
CA ILE A 86 -3.84 24.97 -6.14
C ILE A 86 -2.50 24.66 -6.80
N PRO A 87 -1.40 25.36 -6.44
CA PRO A 87 -0.10 25.06 -7.02
C PRO A 87 0.40 23.66 -6.68
N PHE A 88 0.99 23.00 -7.68
CA PHE A 88 1.73 21.75 -7.54
C PHE A 88 3.21 21.98 -7.80
N PHE A 89 4.06 21.49 -6.89
CA PHE A 89 5.51 21.55 -7.00
C PHE A 89 6.08 20.13 -7.09
N LEU A 90 6.84 19.86 -8.14
CA LEU A 90 7.58 18.61 -8.31
C LEU A 90 9.05 18.82 -7.96
N LEU A 91 9.49 18.21 -6.87
CA LEU A 91 10.90 18.17 -6.45
C LEU A 91 11.50 16.81 -6.81
N THR A 92 12.82 16.76 -6.87
CA THR A 92 13.56 15.59 -7.34
C THR A 92 14.88 15.52 -6.58
N GLY A 93 15.00 14.57 -5.67
CA GLY A 93 16.12 14.50 -4.74
C GLY A 93 15.75 13.81 -3.44
N ARG A 94 16.59 13.96 -2.42
CA ARG A 94 16.36 13.36 -1.10
C ARG A 94 15.31 14.19 -0.34
N PRO A 95 14.18 13.63 0.09
CA PRO A 95 13.12 14.42 0.75
C PRO A 95 13.59 15.17 1.99
N GLN A 96 14.55 14.61 2.74
CA GLN A 96 15.15 15.27 3.91
C GLN A 96 15.97 16.53 3.58
N ASP A 97 16.40 16.70 2.33
CA ASP A 97 17.17 17.86 1.87
C ASP A 97 16.26 18.84 1.12
N GLU A 98 15.45 18.31 0.19
CA GLU A 98 14.61 19.10 -0.72
C GLU A 98 13.40 19.77 -0.01
N ILE A 99 12.73 19.06 0.91
CA ILE A 99 11.55 19.59 1.59
C ILE A 99 11.90 20.75 2.53
N PRO A 100 12.96 20.68 3.36
CA PRO A 100 13.36 21.83 4.19
C PRO A 100 13.79 23.06 3.39
N GLU A 101 14.54 22.88 2.30
CA GLU A 101 14.92 24.00 1.43
C GLU A 101 13.69 24.61 0.74
N PHE A 102 12.73 23.79 0.30
CA PHE A 102 11.45 24.27 -0.22
C PHE A 102 10.68 25.09 0.82
N VAL A 103 10.56 24.58 2.05
CA VAL A 103 9.88 25.26 3.18
C VAL A 103 10.51 26.63 3.45
N LYS A 104 11.84 26.69 3.47
CA LYS A 104 12.60 27.94 3.67
C LYS A 104 12.40 28.92 2.52
N HIS A 105 12.52 28.46 1.27
CA HIS A 105 12.38 29.30 0.08
C HIS A 105 11.00 29.96 0.00
N TYR A 106 9.92 29.18 0.17
CA TYR A 106 8.55 29.68 0.07
C TYR A 106 8.00 30.26 1.37
N LYS A 107 8.82 30.31 2.44
CA LYS A 107 8.46 30.82 3.77
C LYS A 107 7.20 30.15 4.32
N VAL A 108 7.11 28.83 4.18
CA VAL A 108 6.00 28.01 4.65
C VAL A 108 5.88 28.13 6.17
N LYS A 109 4.66 28.10 6.70
CA LYS A 109 4.34 28.28 8.13
C LYS A 109 3.70 27.06 8.78
N ALA A 110 3.23 26.10 7.99
CA ALA A 110 2.86 24.77 8.45
C ALA A 110 3.06 23.76 7.32
N LEU A 111 3.60 22.59 7.65
CA LEU A 111 3.75 21.46 6.73
C LEU A 111 2.77 20.36 7.14
N VAL A 112 2.03 19.83 6.18
CA VAL A 112 1.15 18.67 6.33
C VAL A 112 1.74 17.54 5.49
N CYS A 113 1.78 16.31 6.01
CA CYS A 113 2.17 15.11 5.26
C CYS A 113 1.18 13.98 5.51
N ASP A 114 1.19 12.97 4.64
CA ASP A 114 0.37 11.76 4.78
C ASP A 114 1.09 10.65 5.58
N PHE A 115 0.29 9.73 6.12
CA PHE A 115 0.75 8.62 6.97
C PHE A 115 1.16 7.38 6.16
N MET A 116 2.37 6.87 6.42
CA MET A 116 2.86 5.61 5.86
C MET A 116 3.75 4.88 6.88
N PRO A 117 3.35 3.76 7.49
CA PRO A 117 4.05 3.14 8.62
C PRO A 117 5.28 2.31 8.22
N LEU A 118 5.97 2.69 7.14
CA LEU A 118 7.20 2.03 6.71
C LEU A 118 8.43 2.82 7.17
N LYS A 119 9.51 2.10 7.48
CA LYS A 119 10.79 2.62 8.02
C LYS A 119 11.31 3.83 7.23
N VAL A 120 11.41 3.71 5.91
CA VAL A 120 11.99 4.75 5.04
C VAL A 120 11.16 6.04 5.05
N PRO A 121 9.84 6.02 4.73
CA PRO A 121 9.00 7.22 4.85
C PRO A 121 8.92 7.80 6.27
N MET A 122 8.87 6.95 7.31
CA MET A 122 8.87 7.42 8.70
C MET A 122 10.17 8.14 9.06
N ALA A 123 11.32 7.61 8.64
CA ALA A 123 12.62 8.26 8.85
C ALA A 123 12.69 9.62 8.17
N TRP A 124 12.28 9.71 6.89
CA TRP A 124 12.23 10.99 6.17
C TRP A 124 11.37 12.03 6.90
N ARG A 125 10.16 11.66 7.32
CA ARG A 125 9.26 12.57 8.02
C ARG A 125 9.81 13.00 9.38
N ALA A 126 10.46 12.10 10.12
CA ALA A 126 11.10 12.42 11.39
C ALA A 126 12.29 13.39 11.21
N GLU A 127 13.16 13.15 10.22
CA GLU A 127 14.30 14.02 9.89
C GLU A 127 13.82 15.42 9.45
N VAL A 128 12.83 15.50 8.56
CA VAL A 128 12.24 16.77 8.12
C VAL A 128 11.57 17.49 9.28
N ALA A 129 10.79 16.81 10.12
CA ALA A 129 10.12 17.44 11.25
C ALA A 129 11.11 18.00 12.29
N ALA A 130 12.26 17.33 12.49
CA ALA A 130 13.31 17.76 13.40
C ALA A 130 14.11 18.96 12.87
N SER A 131 14.24 19.12 11.55
CA SER A 131 15.02 20.20 10.93
C SER A 131 14.23 21.51 10.75
N LEU A 132 12.91 21.49 10.94
CA LEU A 132 12.03 22.63 10.68
C LEU A 132 11.61 23.39 11.95
N ASP A 133 11.56 24.72 11.85
CA ASP A 133 11.04 25.61 12.90
C ASP A 133 9.54 25.91 12.81
N ILE A 134 8.82 25.14 11.98
CA ILE A 134 7.38 25.24 11.77
C ILE A 134 6.68 23.95 12.22
N PRO A 135 5.39 24.00 12.59
CA PRO A 135 4.63 22.81 12.91
C PRO A 135 4.55 21.86 11.71
N VAL A 136 4.84 20.58 11.97
CA VAL A 136 4.67 19.50 11.01
C VAL A 136 3.57 18.56 11.50
N TYR A 137 2.55 18.37 10.67
CA TYR A 137 1.40 17.51 10.94
C TYR A 137 1.42 16.31 10.00
N GLU A 138 1.27 15.12 10.53
CA GLU A 138 0.98 13.91 9.76
C GLU A 138 -0.52 13.62 9.84
N VAL A 139 -1.15 13.32 8.71
CA VAL A 139 -2.57 13.00 8.62
C VAL A 139 -2.73 11.59 8.08
N ASP A 140 -3.50 10.75 8.78
CA ASP A 140 -3.93 9.47 8.22
C ASP A 140 -4.97 9.70 7.13
N ALA A 141 -4.53 9.71 5.88
CA ALA A 141 -5.38 9.85 4.70
C ALA A 141 -5.63 8.52 3.98
N HIS A 142 -5.08 7.43 4.54
CA HIS A 142 -5.07 6.13 3.90
C HIS A 142 -6.03 5.14 4.56
N ASN A 143 -6.22 5.26 5.87
CA ASN A 143 -7.09 4.38 6.66
C ASN A 143 -8.45 5.04 6.91
N VAL A 144 -9.51 4.23 6.90
CA VAL A 144 -10.86 4.66 7.28
C VAL A 144 -10.88 4.97 8.77
N VAL A 145 -10.29 4.09 9.60
CA VAL A 145 -10.09 4.35 11.02
C VAL A 145 -8.60 4.66 11.25
N PRO A 146 -8.22 5.82 11.82
CA PRO A 146 -6.82 6.21 11.90
C PRO A 146 -5.98 5.18 12.66
N CYS A 147 -4.84 4.77 12.11
CA CYS A 147 -4.05 3.63 12.59
C CYS A 147 -3.59 3.80 14.05
N ARG A 148 -3.12 5.01 14.42
CA ARG A 148 -2.73 5.35 15.82
C ARG A 148 -3.92 5.47 16.77
N PHE A 149 -5.13 5.67 16.25
CA PHE A 149 -6.34 5.83 17.04
C PHE A 149 -7.01 4.49 17.32
N VAL A 150 -7.12 3.62 16.30
CA VAL A 150 -7.86 2.35 16.42
C VAL A 150 -7.25 1.39 17.45
N SER A 151 -5.92 1.40 17.59
CA SER A 151 -5.20 0.64 18.59
C SER A 151 -3.92 1.36 18.98
N ASN A 152 -3.52 1.27 20.25
CA ASN A 152 -2.27 1.83 20.77
C ASN A 152 -1.12 0.81 20.82
N LYS A 153 -1.31 -0.36 20.20
CA LYS A 153 -0.36 -1.48 20.16
C LYS A 153 -0.57 -2.33 18.91
N GLN A 154 0.40 -3.20 18.64
CA GLN A 154 0.26 -4.28 17.67
C GLN A 154 -0.89 -5.20 18.08
N GLU A 155 -1.83 -5.42 17.17
CA GLU A 155 -2.88 -6.43 17.29
C GLU A 155 -2.39 -7.76 16.71
N TYR A 156 -2.59 -8.85 17.45
CA TYR A 156 -2.02 -10.14 17.02
C TYR A 156 -2.84 -10.79 15.90
N ALA A 157 -4.12 -10.45 15.70
CA ALA A 157 -4.95 -11.06 14.67
C ALA A 157 -6.14 -10.18 14.27
N ALA A 158 -6.72 -10.45 13.10
CA ALA A 158 -7.94 -9.78 12.62
C ALA A 158 -9.06 -9.80 13.66
N ARG A 159 -9.22 -10.91 14.42
CA ARG A 159 -10.26 -11.04 15.44
C ARG A 159 -10.17 -10.02 16.59
N THR A 160 -9.02 -9.36 16.80
CA THR A 160 -8.86 -8.38 17.88
C THR A 160 -8.90 -6.94 17.42
N ILE A 161 -8.44 -6.64 16.20
CA ILE A 161 -8.61 -5.30 15.62
C ILE A 161 -10.02 -5.07 15.07
N ARG A 162 -10.67 -6.11 14.52
CA ARG A 162 -12.02 -6.05 13.94
C ARG A 162 -13.04 -5.36 14.86
N PRO A 163 -13.28 -5.81 16.11
CA PRO A 163 -14.26 -5.15 16.97
C PRO A 163 -13.91 -3.68 17.29
N LYS A 164 -12.63 -3.29 17.23
CA LYS A 164 -12.21 -1.90 17.40
C LYS A 164 -12.51 -1.06 16.16
N ILE A 165 -12.21 -1.57 14.97
CA ILE A 165 -12.55 -0.94 13.68
C ILE A 165 -14.07 -0.77 13.57
N HIS A 166 -14.84 -1.85 13.73
CA HIS A 166 -16.30 -1.82 13.57
C HIS A 166 -17.00 -0.88 14.55
N ARG A 167 -16.43 -0.65 15.74
CA ARG A 167 -16.96 0.34 16.69
C ARG A 167 -16.99 1.76 16.11
N TYR A 168 -16.03 2.10 15.26
CA TYR A 168 -15.85 3.45 14.71
C TYR A 168 -16.20 3.55 13.22
N LEU A 169 -16.54 2.44 12.55
CA LEU A 169 -16.89 2.48 11.12
C LEU A 169 -18.07 3.42 10.85
N GLY A 170 -19.17 3.32 11.61
CA GLY A 170 -20.32 4.21 11.42
C GLY A 170 -20.01 5.70 11.67
N GLU A 171 -18.92 6.00 12.38
CA GLU A 171 -18.47 7.37 12.66
C GLU A 171 -17.52 7.89 11.57
N PHE A 172 -16.61 7.06 11.05
CA PHE A 172 -15.54 7.52 10.15
C PHE A 172 -15.75 7.18 8.68
N LEU A 173 -16.53 6.14 8.37
CA LEU A 173 -16.87 5.74 7.01
C LEU A 173 -18.02 6.59 6.49
N THR A 174 -17.73 7.86 6.24
CA THR A 174 -18.67 8.86 5.75
C THR A 174 -18.16 9.49 4.46
N GLU A 175 -19.03 10.16 3.72
CA GLU A 175 -18.59 11.02 2.62
C GLU A 175 -17.61 12.09 3.11
N LEU A 176 -16.61 12.40 2.28
CA LEU A 176 -15.63 13.44 2.54
C LEU A 176 -15.98 14.70 1.76
N PRO A 177 -15.77 15.90 2.33
CA PRO A 177 -15.96 17.14 1.58
C PRO A 177 -15.00 17.19 0.40
N ARG A 178 -15.48 17.67 -0.75
CA ARG A 178 -14.64 17.87 -1.94
C ARG A 178 -13.69 19.04 -1.74
N ILE A 179 -12.52 18.95 -2.37
CA ILE A 179 -11.62 20.08 -2.49
C ILE A 179 -12.19 21.04 -3.53
N GLU A 180 -12.45 22.26 -3.09
CA GLU A 180 -12.97 23.33 -3.93
C GLU A 180 -11.83 24.18 -4.50
N ARG A 181 -12.17 24.97 -5.54
CA ARG A 181 -11.23 25.92 -6.12
C ARG A 181 -10.79 26.93 -5.07
N GLN A 182 -9.48 27.10 -4.94
CA GLN A 182 -8.87 28.03 -4.01
C GLN A 182 -8.91 29.46 -4.54
N GLU A 183 -9.43 30.40 -3.74
CA GLU A 183 -9.43 31.83 -4.07
C GLU A 183 -8.10 32.51 -3.74
N ALA A 184 -7.51 32.19 -2.59
CA ALA A 184 -6.30 32.82 -2.10
C ALA A 184 -5.04 32.35 -2.83
N VAL A 185 -4.14 33.26 -3.16
CA VAL A 185 -2.89 32.93 -3.87
C VAL A 185 -1.84 32.41 -2.89
N PHE A 186 -1.21 31.27 -3.20
CA PHE A 186 -0.08 30.74 -2.44
C PHE A 186 1.21 31.53 -2.73
N SER A 187 1.59 31.70 -4.00
CA SER A 187 2.81 32.37 -4.46
C SER A 187 2.58 33.12 -5.77
N GLN A 188 3.36 34.18 -6.03
CA GLN A 188 3.34 34.92 -7.31
C GLN A 188 3.96 34.10 -8.46
N SER A 189 4.85 33.15 -8.15
CA SER A 189 5.44 32.24 -9.14
C SER A 189 5.39 30.79 -8.67
N VAL A 190 5.01 29.92 -9.61
CA VAL A 190 5.04 28.46 -9.50
C VAL A 190 5.90 27.98 -10.68
N PRO A 191 7.06 27.37 -10.44
CA PRO A 191 7.88 26.84 -11.53
C PRO A 191 7.17 25.65 -12.19
N SER A 192 7.34 25.49 -13.49
CA SER A 192 6.87 24.31 -14.20
C SER A 192 7.56 23.05 -13.67
N ALA A 193 6.81 21.96 -13.51
CA ALA A 193 7.33 20.67 -13.09
C ALA A 193 8.34 20.11 -14.12
N ASP A 194 9.53 19.73 -13.67
CA ASP A 194 10.56 19.09 -14.50
C ASP A 194 10.36 17.56 -14.56
N TRP A 195 9.35 17.15 -15.34
CA TRP A 195 9.00 15.74 -15.54
C TRP A 195 10.14 14.93 -16.15
N LYS A 196 10.95 15.53 -17.03
CA LYS A 196 12.08 14.83 -17.67
C LYS A 196 13.13 14.43 -16.65
N ARG A 197 13.43 15.31 -15.69
CA ARG A 197 14.37 14.99 -14.61
C ARG A 197 13.82 13.90 -13.69
N ALA A 198 12.53 13.94 -13.36
CA ALA A 198 11.87 12.91 -12.54
C ALA A 198 11.87 11.53 -13.24
N GLU A 199 11.58 11.49 -14.54
CA GLU A 199 11.60 10.28 -15.37
C GLU A 199 13.04 9.76 -15.57
N GLY A 200 14.04 10.63 -15.56
CA GLY A 200 15.45 10.28 -15.75
C GLY A 200 16.07 9.41 -14.65
N PHE A 201 15.42 9.27 -13.49
CA PHE A 201 15.92 8.39 -12.42
C PHE A 201 15.79 6.91 -12.73
N TYR A 202 14.89 6.51 -13.62
CA TYR A 202 14.67 5.11 -13.97
C TYR A 202 14.41 4.98 -15.46
N PRO A 203 15.29 4.28 -16.22
CA PRO A 203 15.10 4.12 -17.65
C PRO A 203 13.79 3.37 -17.93
N CYS A 204 12.92 3.99 -18.73
CA CYS A 204 11.68 3.38 -19.20
C CYS A 204 11.96 2.06 -19.91
N GLY A 205 11.37 0.96 -19.44
CA GLY A 205 11.38 -0.33 -20.11
C GLY A 205 10.06 -1.05 -19.87
N GLY A 206 9.40 -1.49 -20.95
CA GLY A 206 8.14 -2.25 -20.94
C GLY A 206 6.87 -1.40 -20.75
N SER A 207 5.82 -1.74 -21.49
CA SER A 207 4.46 -1.23 -21.28
C SER A 207 3.73 -2.15 -20.33
N PHE A 208 3.06 -1.59 -19.33
CA PHE A 208 2.19 -2.34 -18.45
C PHE A 208 0.72 -2.16 -18.88
N PRO A 209 -0.11 -3.22 -18.94
CA PRO A 209 -1.50 -3.12 -19.41
C PRO A 209 -2.47 -2.34 -18.51
N LEU A 210 -2.10 -1.99 -17.26
CA LEU A 210 -3.00 -1.25 -16.37
C LEU A 210 -2.90 0.27 -16.61
N PRO A 211 -4.01 0.96 -16.95
CA PRO A 211 -4.09 2.41 -16.91
C PRO A 211 -3.86 2.93 -15.49
N THR A 212 -3.31 4.13 -15.35
CA THR A 212 -2.95 4.77 -14.08
C THR A 212 -3.67 6.09 -13.90
N GLY A 213 -3.69 6.62 -12.67
CA GLY A 213 -4.38 7.86 -12.31
C GLY A 213 -5.68 7.62 -11.55
N THR A 214 -6.18 8.68 -10.91
CA THR A 214 -7.42 8.65 -10.13
C THR A 214 -8.59 8.25 -11.02
N LYS A 215 -8.66 8.81 -12.24
CA LYS A 215 -9.70 8.50 -13.22
C LYS A 215 -9.75 7.00 -13.56
N ALA A 216 -8.61 6.43 -13.96
CA ALA A 216 -8.52 5.01 -14.30
C ALA A 216 -8.87 4.10 -13.11
N GLY A 217 -8.44 4.48 -11.90
CA GLY A 217 -8.77 3.77 -10.68
C GLY A 217 -10.27 3.81 -10.36
N LEU A 218 -10.93 4.97 -10.54
CA LEU A 218 -12.37 5.10 -10.34
C LEU A 218 -13.19 4.35 -11.40
N GLU A 219 -12.72 4.32 -12.66
CA GLU A 219 -13.32 3.47 -13.71
C GLU A 219 -13.20 1.99 -13.34
N THR A 220 -12.02 1.55 -12.90
CA THR A 220 -11.82 0.16 -12.42
C THR A 220 -12.71 -0.19 -11.23
N LEU A 221 -12.87 0.75 -10.29
CA LEU A 221 -13.77 0.59 -9.15
C LEU A 221 -15.23 0.49 -9.59
N ALA A 222 -15.67 1.33 -10.52
CA ALA A 222 -17.03 1.31 -11.05
C ALA A 222 -17.34 -0.04 -11.71
N ASP A 223 -16.43 -0.56 -12.53
CA ASP A 223 -16.55 -1.90 -13.15
C ASP A 223 -16.63 -3.02 -12.10
N PHE A 224 -15.86 -2.89 -11.01
CA PHE A 224 -15.94 -3.84 -9.90
C PHE A 224 -17.28 -3.75 -9.18
N VAL A 225 -17.79 -2.54 -8.91
CA VAL A 225 -19.04 -2.32 -8.18
C VAL A 225 -20.26 -2.74 -9.00
N SER A 226 -20.22 -2.65 -10.34
CA SER A 226 -21.32 -3.07 -11.20
C SER A 226 -21.40 -4.59 -11.39
N GLU A 227 -20.26 -5.29 -11.44
CA GLU A 227 -20.23 -6.70 -11.83
C GLU A 227 -19.46 -7.59 -10.85
N GLY A 228 -18.22 -7.19 -10.51
CA GLY A 228 -17.29 -8.05 -9.75
C GLY A 228 -17.73 -8.32 -8.30
N ILE A 229 -18.29 -7.30 -7.63
CA ILE A 229 -18.73 -7.40 -6.24
C ILE A 229 -19.87 -8.41 -6.05
N HIS A 230 -20.70 -8.67 -7.07
CA HIS A 230 -21.86 -9.58 -6.95
C HIS A 230 -21.49 -11.06 -6.80
N ARG A 231 -20.20 -11.38 -6.88
CA ARG A 231 -19.66 -12.74 -6.73
C ARG A 231 -18.34 -12.77 -5.95
N TYR A 232 -18.08 -11.75 -5.16
CA TYR A 232 -16.82 -11.57 -4.47
C TYR A 232 -16.57 -12.64 -3.41
N ASP A 233 -17.53 -12.93 -2.52
CA ASP A 233 -17.28 -13.82 -1.38
C ASP A 233 -16.92 -15.23 -1.84
N GLU A 234 -17.71 -15.79 -2.76
CA GLU A 234 -17.48 -17.11 -3.33
C GLU A 234 -16.32 -17.12 -4.34
N GLY A 235 -16.20 -16.08 -5.18
CA GLY A 235 -15.26 -16.05 -6.31
C GLY A 235 -13.84 -15.57 -6.00
N ARG A 236 -13.61 -14.77 -4.94
CA ARG A 236 -12.30 -14.13 -4.66
C ARG A 236 -11.12 -15.08 -4.46
N ASN A 237 -11.40 -16.36 -4.21
CA ASN A 237 -10.40 -17.40 -4.00
C ASN A 237 -10.14 -18.27 -5.23
N ASP A 238 -10.90 -18.13 -6.31
CA ASP A 238 -10.64 -18.80 -7.58
C ASP A 238 -9.86 -17.87 -8.53
N PRO A 239 -8.58 -18.17 -8.82
CA PRO A 239 -7.76 -17.37 -9.74
C PRO A 239 -8.26 -17.32 -11.18
N ASN A 240 -9.23 -18.16 -11.54
CA ASN A 240 -9.86 -18.15 -12.85
C ASN A 240 -11.04 -17.19 -12.96
N GLU A 241 -11.62 -16.82 -11.83
CA GLU A 241 -12.77 -15.94 -11.73
C GLU A 241 -12.34 -14.48 -11.71
N ASP A 242 -13.04 -13.65 -12.49
CA ASP A 242 -12.81 -12.20 -12.46
C ASP A 242 -13.60 -11.51 -11.33
N ALA A 243 -13.43 -12.00 -10.10
CA ALA A 243 -14.19 -11.57 -8.93
C ALA A 243 -13.43 -10.54 -8.07
N GLN A 244 -12.11 -10.39 -8.22
CA GLN A 244 -11.32 -9.44 -7.43
C GLN A 244 -11.43 -8.02 -8.01
N SER A 245 -11.39 -6.99 -7.16
CA SER A 245 -11.55 -5.60 -7.57
C SER A 245 -10.40 -5.04 -8.43
N LYS A 246 -9.23 -5.70 -8.44
CA LYS A 246 -8.00 -5.22 -9.11
C LYS A 246 -7.51 -3.86 -8.60
N MET A 247 -8.02 -3.38 -7.45
CA MET A 247 -7.80 -2.02 -6.96
C MET A 247 -6.46 -1.81 -6.23
N SER A 248 -5.74 -2.88 -5.90
CA SER A 248 -4.55 -2.79 -5.03
C SER A 248 -3.44 -1.87 -5.56
N PRO A 249 -3.15 -1.75 -6.88
CA PRO A 249 -2.19 -0.75 -7.36
C PRO A 249 -2.66 0.70 -7.11
N TYR A 250 -3.95 0.99 -7.34
CA TYR A 250 -4.52 2.32 -7.11
C TYR A 250 -4.55 2.66 -5.62
N PHE A 251 -4.83 1.69 -4.76
CA PHE A 251 -4.73 1.88 -3.32
C PHE A 251 -3.29 2.08 -2.87
N HIS A 252 -2.33 1.28 -3.35
CA HIS A 252 -0.92 1.40 -2.98
C HIS A 252 -0.35 2.81 -3.25
N PHE A 253 -0.58 3.35 -4.44
CA PHE A 253 -0.17 4.72 -4.79
C PHE A 253 -1.13 5.79 -4.28
N GLY A 254 -2.21 5.40 -3.60
CA GLY A 254 -3.23 6.31 -3.08
C GLY A 254 -3.93 7.14 -4.16
N GLN A 255 -4.02 6.61 -5.38
CA GLN A 255 -4.77 7.22 -6.50
C GLN A 255 -6.28 7.08 -6.30
N VAL A 256 -6.73 6.09 -5.54
CA VAL A 256 -8.14 5.97 -5.09
C VAL A 256 -8.16 5.73 -3.58
N ALA A 257 -9.07 6.40 -2.88
CA ALA A 257 -9.25 6.19 -1.44
C ALA A 257 -9.90 4.82 -1.17
N PRO A 258 -9.35 4.00 -0.27
CA PRO A 258 -10.05 2.81 0.23
C PRO A 258 -11.41 3.14 0.85
N GLN A 259 -11.53 4.32 1.49
CA GLN A 259 -12.79 4.85 1.99
C GLN A 259 -13.84 5.04 0.88
N ARG A 260 -13.45 5.54 -0.30
CA ARG A 260 -14.35 5.69 -1.46
C ARG A 260 -14.85 4.32 -1.92
N ALA A 261 -13.94 3.36 -2.11
CA ALA A 261 -14.31 2.01 -2.51
C ALA A 261 -15.26 1.33 -1.52
N ALA A 262 -15.06 1.52 -0.22
CA ALA A 262 -15.96 1.00 0.80
C ALA A 262 -17.35 1.63 0.73
N LEU A 263 -17.45 2.95 0.53
CA LEU A 263 -18.74 3.64 0.37
C LEU A 263 -19.48 3.17 -0.88
N ASP A 264 -18.80 3.08 -2.02
CA ASP A 264 -19.40 2.69 -3.29
C ASP A 264 -19.92 1.24 -3.24
N VAL A 265 -19.16 0.33 -2.61
CA VAL A 265 -19.59 -1.06 -2.39
C VAL A 265 -20.76 -1.16 -1.42
N LEU A 266 -20.74 -0.42 -0.30
CA LEU A 266 -21.85 -0.46 0.65
C LEU A 266 -23.16 0.07 0.04
N ASN A 267 -23.06 1.08 -0.82
CA ASN A 267 -24.18 1.71 -1.52
C ASN A 267 -24.67 0.94 -2.77
N SER A 268 -23.97 -0.11 -3.21
CA SER A 268 -24.40 -0.91 -4.37
C SER A 268 -25.60 -1.80 -4.06
N ASP A 269 -26.12 -2.52 -5.05
CA ASP A 269 -27.17 -3.53 -4.90
C ASP A 269 -26.61 -4.96 -4.73
N ALA A 270 -25.30 -5.10 -4.53
CA ALA A 270 -24.66 -6.40 -4.32
C ALA A 270 -25.18 -7.12 -3.06
N PRO A 271 -25.12 -8.47 -3.01
CA PRO A 271 -25.51 -9.21 -1.82
C PRO A 271 -24.67 -8.82 -0.59
N GLN A 272 -25.31 -8.85 0.59
CA GLN A 272 -24.64 -8.42 1.83
C GLN A 272 -23.40 -9.26 2.17
N ALA A 273 -23.42 -10.56 1.86
CA ALA A 273 -22.29 -11.45 2.10
C ALA A 273 -21.04 -10.99 1.32
N ASP A 274 -21.22 -10.59 0.05
CA ASP A 274 -20.13 -10.08 -0.78
C ASP A 274 -19.59 -8.74 -0.28
N LYS A 275 -20.50 -7.83 0.12
CA LYS A 275 -20.12 -6.55 0.73
C LYS A 275 -19.31 -6.77 2.00
N ASP A 276 -19.79 -7.63 2.91
CA ASP A 276 -19.13 -7.92 4.18
C ASP A 276 -17.74 -8.55 3.95
N ALA A 277 -17.63 -9.50 3.02
CA ALA A 277 -16.37 -10.12 2.65
C ALA A 277 -15.38 -9.10 2.07
N TYR A 278 -15.85 -8.19 1.21
CA TYR A 278 -15.01 -7.13 0.66
C TYR A 278 -14.55 -6.13 1.72
N ILE A 279 -15.44 -5.71 2.63
CA ILE A 279 -15.12 -4.78 3.73
C ILE A 279 -14.14 -5.39 4.74
N GLU A 280 -14.23 -6.70 5.02
CA GLU A 280 -13.24 -7.41 5.84
C GLU A 280 -11.84 -7.31 5.21
N GLU A 281 -11.68 -7.56 3.91
CA GLU A 281 -10.37 -7.49 3.26
C GLU A 281 -9.89 -6.03 3.10
N LEU A 282 -10.77 -5.13 2.64
CA LEU A 282 -10.45 -3.73 2.33
C LEU A 282 -10.12 -2.89 3.57
N ILE A 283 -10.84 -3.12 4.68
CA ILE A 283 -10.68 -2.34 5.91
C ILE A 283 -9.95 -3.17 6.96
N VAL A 284 -10.52 -4.29 7.40
CA VAL A 284 -9.99 -5.01 8.57
C VAL A 284 -8.59 -5.59 8.30
N ARG A 285 -8.40 -6.29 7.19
CA ARG A 285 -7.10 -6.90 6.85
C ARG A 285 -6.08 -5.83 6.46
N ARG A 286 -6.47 -4.87 5.62
CA ARG A 286 -5.58 -3.80 5.16
C ARG A 286 -5.09 -2.90 6.29
N GLU A 287 -5.98 -2.45 7.18
CA GLU A 287 -5.61 -1.57 8.30
C GLU A 287 -4.88 -2.34 9.41
N LEU A 288 -5.09 -3.66 9.53
CA LEU A 288 -4.25 -4.52 10.37
C LEU A 288 -2.80 -4.54 9.86
N SER A 289 -2.58 -4.51 8.55
CA SER A 289 -1.22 -4.45 7.99
C SER A 289 -0.51 -3.15 8.38
N ASP A 290 -1.21 -2.00 8.28
CA ASP A 290 -0.70 -0.71 8.74
C ASP A 290 -0.41 -0.73 10.25
N ASN A 291 -1.27 -1.37 11.06
CA ASN A 291 -1.05 -1.56 12.50
C ASN A 291 0.22 -2.38 12.78
N TYR A 292 0.42 -3.51 12.07
CA TYR A 292 1.59 -4.34 12.24
C TYR A 292 2.88 -3.57 11.90
N CYS A 293 2.94 -2.92 10.75
CA CYS A 293 4.11 -2.16 10.34
C CYS A 293 4.40 -0.96 11.26
N LEU A 294 3.37 -0.31 11.81
CA LEU A 294 3.54 0.80 12.74
C LEU A 294 4.16 0.36 14.07
N TYR A 295 3.70 -0.78 14.62
CA TYR A 295 4.07 -1.21 15.97
C TYR A 295 5.20 -2.24 16.01
N ASN A 296 5.54 -2.87 14.88
CA ASN A 296 6.62 -3.84 14.80
C ASN A 296 7.80 -3.29 13.98
N PRO A 297 8.89 -2.84 14.62
CA PRO A 297 10.05 -2.31 13.89
C PRO A 297 10.82 -3.39 13.10
N ARG A 298 10.45 -4.67 13.25
CA ARG A 298 10.99 -5.81 12.50
C ARG A 298 9.96 -6.40 11.53
N TYR A 299 8.99 -5.60 11.07
CA TYR A 299 7.93 -6.07 10.18
C TYR A 299 8.44 -6.69 8.86
N ASP A 300 9.66 -6.33 8.45
CA ASP A 300 10.35 -6.71 7.21
C ASP A 300 11.39 -7.83 7.43
N SER A 301 11.34 -8.52 8.56
CA SER A 301 12.22 -9.67 8.83
C SER A 301 11.48 -10.79 9.57
N ILE A 302 12.04 -12.00 9.54
CA ILE A 302 11.42 -13.16 10.21
C ILE A 302 11.30 -12.92 11.72
N GLU A 303 12.21 -12.17 12.32
CA GLU A 303 12.25 -11.80 13.74
C GLU A 303 11.08 -10.89 14.17
N GLY A 304 10.29 -10.40 13.22
CA GLY A 304 9.01 -9.74 13.49
C GLY A 304 7.88 -10.72 13.87
N ALA A 305 8.04 -12.02 13.62
CA ALA A 305 7.00 -13.02 13.86
C ALA A 305 6.76 -13.32 15.35
N ASP A 306 5.62 -13.94 15.63
CA ASP A 306 5.26 -14.39 16.97
C ASP A 306 6.20 -15.53 17.45
N GLY A 307 6.43 -15.60 18.76
CA GLY A 307 7.35 -16.59 19.34
C GLY A 307 6.99 -18.05 19.07
N TRP A 308 5.71 -18.38 18.86
CA TRP A 308 5.30 -19.75 18.49
C TRP A 308 5.76 -20.14 17.08
N ALA A 309 5.75 -19.17 16.16
CA ALA A 309 6.14 -19.38 14.77
C ALA A 309 7.66 -19.47 14.66
N LEU A 310 8.39 -18.57 15.34
CA LEU A 310 9.85 -18.64 15.41
C LEU A 310 10.31 -19.98 15.98
N LYS A 311 9.69 -20.42 17.08
CA LYS A 311 10.01 -21.72 17.70
C LYS A 311 9.79 -22.89 16.74
N THR A 312 8.61 -22.97 16.12
CA THR A 312 8.32 -24.12 15.23
C THR A 312 9.18 -24.09 13.97
N LEU A 313 9.52 -22.92 13.43
CA LEU A 313 10.44 -22.82 12.30
C LEU A 313 11.86 -23.25 12.68
N ASP A 314 12.32 -22.89 13.89
CA ASP A 314 13.63 -23.27 14.41
C ASP A 314 13.75 -24.79 14.62
N GLU A 315 12.73 -25.41 15.24
CA GLU A 315 12.65 -26.86 15.46
C GLU A 315 12.78 -27.67 14.15
N HIS A 316 12.33 -27.11 13.03
CA HIS A 316 12.30 -27.77 11.72
C HIS A 316 13.44 -27.33 10.78
N ARG A 317 14.45 -26.58 11.27
CA ARG A 317 15.60 -26.15 10.46
C ARG A 317 16.45 -27.30 9.93
N ILE A 318 16.46 -28.43 10.62
CA ILE A 318 17.28 -29.61 10.26
C ILE A 318 16.58 -30.55 9.28
N ASP A 319 15.30 -30.30 8.98
CA ASP A 319 14.54 -31.16 8.08
C ASP A 319 15.12 -31.11 6.67
N MET A 320 15.17 -32.25 5.99
CA MET A 320 15.58 -32.26 4.59
C MET A 320 14.51 -31.60 3.73
N ARG A 321 14.92 -30.65 2.88
CA ARG A 321 14.06 -30.04 1.87
C ARG A 321 14.14 -30.89 0.61
N GLU A 322 13.00 -31.22 0.03
CA GLU A 322 12.92 -32.00 -1.21
C GLU A 322 13.52 -31.23 -2.40
N TYR A 323 13.34 -29.91 -2.40
CA TYR A 323 13.89 -28.99 -3.40
C TYR A 323 14.50 -27.77 -2.70
N VAL A 324 15.55 -27.21 -3.30
CA VAL A 324 16.15 -25.95 -2.87
C VAL A 324 16.47 -25.14 -4.12
N TYR A 325 15.87 -23.96 -4.24
CA TYR A 325 16.08 -23.05 -5.37
C TYR A 325 16.85 -21.80 -4.93
N ILE A 326 17.71 -21.30 -5.80
CA ILE A 326 18.30 -19.96 -5.64
C ILE A 326 17.31 -18.89 -6.11
N TYR A 327 17.56 -17.64 -5.71
CA TYR A 327 16.71 -16.50 -6.05
C TYR A 327 16.41 -16.41 -7.56
N GLU A 328 17.43 -16.57 -8.41
CA GLU A 328 17.32 -16.44 -9.86
C GLU A 328 16.42 -17.51 -10.48
N GLU A 329 16.32 -18.69 -9.89
CA GLU A 329 15.43 -19.77 -10.35
C GLU A 329 13.97 -19.45 -10.00
N PHE A 330 13.73 -18.96 -8.79
CA PHE A 330 12.41 -18.44 -8.41
C PHE A 330 12.03 -17.26 -9.30
N GLU A 331 12.89 -16.25 -9.44
CA GLU A 331 12.64 -15.08 -10.27
C GLU A 331 12.30 -15.47 -11.72
N ALA A 332 13.08 -16.39 -12.30
CA ALA A 332 12.89 -16.87 -13.66
C ALA A 332 11.70 -17.83 -13.85
N ALA A 333 10.94 -18.16 -12.79
CA ALA A 333 9.86 -19.14 -12.80
C ALA A 333 10.32 -20.54 -13.29
N LYS A 334 11.44 -21.02 -12.75
CA LYS A 334 12.10 -22.29 -13.11
C LYS A 334 12.07 -23.33 -11.99
N THR A 335 10.93 -23.44 -11.31
CA THR A 335 10.72 -24.52 -10.33
C THR A 335 10.17 -25.77 -11.00
N HIS A 336 10.14 -26.89 -10.28
CA HIS A 336 9.48 -28.12 -10.72
C HIS A 336 7.94 -27.98 -10.78
N ASP A 337 7.37 -27.00 -10.08
CA ASP A 337 5.93 -26.81 -9.94
C ASP A 337 5.38 -25.86 -11.02
N PRO A 338 4.58 -26.36 -11.99
CA PRO A 338 4.04 -25.52 -13.06
C PRO A 338 3.02 -24.49 -12.55
N LEU A 339 2.31 -24.76 -11.45
CA LEU A 339 1.37 -23.82 -10.85
C LEU A 339 2.11 -22.66 -10.17
N TRP A 340 3.21 -22.95 -9.46
CA TRP A 340 4.06 -21.91 -8.88
C TRP A 340 4.67 -21.04 -9.98
N ASN A 341 5.20 -21.67 -11.03
CA ASN A 341 5.79 -20.97 -12.17
C ASN A 341 4.75 -20.07 -12.89
N ALA A 342 3.51 -20.53 -13.03
CA ALA A 342 2.42 -19.73 -13.60
C ALA A 342 2.16 -18.46 -12.76
N ALA A 343 2.12 -18.60 -11.44
CA ALA A 343 1.90 -17.48 -10.52
C ALA A 343 3.03 -16.44 -10.58
N GLN A 344 4.28 -16.91 -10.59
CA GLN A 344 5.46 -16.04 -10.75
C GLN A 344 5.48 -15.33 -12.11
N LYS A 345 5.12 -16.03 -13.20
CA LYS A 345 5.00 -15.42 -14.53
C LYS A 345 3.89 -14.36 -14.53
N GLN A 346 2.74 -14.62 -13.90
CA GLN A 346 1.68 -13.64 -13.75
C GLN A 346 2.19 -12.37 -13.06
N LEU A 347 2.90 -12.51 -11.94
CA LEU A 347 3.50 -11.38 -11.23
C LEU A 347 4.46 -10.58 -12.13
N ARG A 348 5.38 -11.25 -12.81
CA ARG A 348 6.40 -10.57 -13.64
C ARG A 348 5.83 -9.86 -14.86
N HIS A 349 4.86 -10.46 -15.54
CA HIS A 349 4.29 -9.90 -16.77
C HIS A 349 3.14 -8.95 -16.49
N THR A 350 2.42 -9.15 -15.38
CA THR A 350 1.21 -8.39 -15.04
C THR A 350 1.32 -7.53 -13.78
N GLY A 351 2.51 -7.41 -13.17
CA GLY A 351 2.71 -6.57 -11.99
C GLY A 351 1.77 -6.90 -10.81
N ARG A 352 1.09 -8.04 -10.89
CA ARG A 352 0.01 -8.47 -10.02
C ARG A 352 -0.05 -9.99 -10.07
N ILE A 353 -0.31 -10.59 -8.94
CA ILE A 353 -0.56 -12.02 -8.80
C ILE A 353 -1.85 -12.15 -7.99
N HIS A 354 -2.72 -13.07 -8.39
CA HIS A 354 -4.01 -13.28 -7.74
C HIS A 354 -3.84 -13.51 -6.24
N GLY A 355 -4.68 -12.90 -5.39
CA GLY A 355 -4.51 -12.94 -3.93
C GLY A 355 -4.38 -14.36 -3.35
N TYR A 356 -5.19 -15.30 -3.82
CA TYR A 356 -5.08 -16.71 -3.43
C TYR A 356 -3.74 -17.34 -3.82
N MET A 357 -3.23 -16.99 -5.00
CA MET A 357 -1.95 -17.49 -5.51
C MET A 357 -0.76 -16.83 -4.81
N ARG A 358 -0.87 -15.61 -4.28
CA ARG A 358 0.18 -15.00 -3.44
C ARG A 358 0.49 -15.86 -2.21
N MET A 359 -0.56 -16.38 -1.56
CA MET A 359 -0.42 -17.28 -0.41
C MET A 359 0.29 -18.58 -0.79
N TYR A 360 -0.13 -19.21 -1.88
CA TYR A 360 0.52 -20.42 -2.41
C TYR A 360 1.99 -20.16 -2.72
N TRP A 361 2.23 -19.10 -3.49
CA TRP A 361 3.54 -18.68 -3.98
C TRP A 361 4.54 -18.46 -2.84
N ALA A 362 4.19 -17.67 -1.81
CA ALA A 362 5.08 -17.38 -0.70
C ALA A 362 5.34 -18.60 0.19
N LYS A 363 4.32 -19.47 0.38
CA LYS A 363 4.48 -20.72 1.14
C LYS A 363 5.42 -21.70 0.47
N LYS A 364 5.40 -21.78 -0.86
CA LYS A 364 6.35 -22.61 -1.60
C LYS A 364 7.78 -22.08 -1.57
N ILE A 365 7.96 -20.76 -1.48
CA ILE A 365 9.30 -20.19 -1.24
C ILE A 365 9.85 -20.70 0.11
N LEU A 366 9.05 -20.71 1.18
CA LEU A 366 9.47 -21.33 2.46
C LEU A 366 9.82 -22.82 2.32
N GLU A 367 9.03 -23.58 1.56
CA GLU A 367 9.25 -25.02 1.38
C GLU A 367 10.54 -25.33 0.62
N TRP A 368 10.96 -24.45 -0.29
CA TRP A 368 12.04 -24.70 -1.26
C TRP A 368 13.23 -23.74 -1.13
N THR A 369 13.46 -23.18 0.06
CA THR A 369 14.70 -22.47 0.42
C THR A 369 15.43 -23.18 1.56
N PRO A 370 16.73 -22.89 1.76
CA PRO A 370 17.51 -23.53 2.82
C PRO A 370 16.98 -23.24 4.23
N ASP A 371 16.43 -22.05 4.45
CA ASP A 371 15.97 -21.58 5.75
C ASP A 371 14.87 -20.50 5.63
N PRO A 372 14.14 -20.21 6.74
CA PRO A 372 13.06 -19.22 6.77
C PRO A 372 13.52 -17.78 6.51
N GLU A 373 14.73 -17.39 6.94
CA GLU A 373 15.29 -16.06 6.71
C GLU A 373 15.47 -15.81 5.20
N THR A 374 16.06 -16.78 4.51
CA THR A 374 16.23 -16.79 3.05
C THR A 374 14.87 -16.78 2.35
N ALA A 375 13.92 -17.58 2.83
CA ALA A 375 12.55 -17.59 2.29
C ALA A 375 11.91 -16.20 2.35
N PHE A 376 11.99 -15.57 3.52
CA PHE A 376 11.40 -14.27 3.79
C PHE A 376 12.05 -13.18 2.93
N GLY A 377 13.38 -13.17 2.85
CA GLY A 377 14.14 -12.24 2.01
C GLY A 377 13.80 -12.37 0.53
N TYR A 378 13.74 -13.61 0.01
CA TYR A 378 13.38 -13.86 -1.40
C TYR A 378 11.95 -13.45 -1.71
N ALA A 379 10.99 -13.79 -0.84
CA ALA A 379 9.59 -13.44 -1.05
C ALA A 379 9.38 -11.92 -1.01
N LEU A 380 10.02 -11.19 -0.08
CA LEU A 380 9.96 -9.74 -0.08
C LEU A 380 10.59 -9.14 -1.32
N LEU A 381 11.79 -9.59 -1.71
CA LEU A 381 12.48 -9.02 -2.85
C LEU A 381 11.71 -9.23 -4.15
N LEU A 382 11.14 -10.42 -4.39
CA LEU A 382 10.31 -10.70 -5.56
C LEU A 382 9.02 -9.86 -5.54
N ASN A 383 8.34 -9.78 -4.40
CA ASN A 383 7.12 -8.97 -4.26
C ASN A 383 7.42 -7.49 -4.55
N ASP A 384 8.46 -6.95 -3.91
CA ASP A 384 8.82 -5.54 -4.01
C ASP A 384 9.52 -5.18 -5.32
N THR A 385 10.00 -6.16 -6.08
CA THR A 385 10.55 -5.93 -7.43
C THR A 385 9.45 -5.92 -8.48
N TYR A 386 8.43 -6.76 -8.39
CA TYR A 386 7.50 -6.99 -9.49
C TYR A 386 6.07 -6.54 -9.23
N ALA A 387 5.60 -6.56 -7.98
CA ALA A 387 4.21 -6.22 -7.69
C ALA A 387 4.03 -4.71 -7.71
N LEU A 388 3.10 -4.19 -8.54
CA LEU A 388 2.73 -2.78 -8.56
C LEU A 388 2.19 -2.31 -7.20
N ASP A 389 1.60 -3.23 -6.43
CA ASP A 389 1.13 -3.04 -5.05
C ASP A 389 2.13 -3.54 -3.97
N GLY A 390 3.39 -3.77 -4.35
CA GLY A 390 4.49 -4.12 -3.44
C GLY A 390 5.08 -2.92 -2.69
N ARG A 391 6.10 -3.14 -1.85
CA ARG A 391 6.68 -2.12 -0.95
C ARG A 391 5.62 -1.42 -0.10
N ASP A 392 4.68 -2.22 0.36
CA ASP A 392 3.45 -1.82 1.02
C ASP A 392 3.30 -2.60 2.32
N PRO A 393 2.71 -2.02 3.39
CA PRO A 393 2.38 -2.76 4.61
C PRO A 393 1.70 -4.11 4.33
N ASN A 394 0.79 -4.16 3.35
CA ASN A 394 0.11 -5.40 2.96
C ASN A 394 1.05 -6.44 2.36
N GLY A 395 2.09 -6.01 1.64
CA GLY A 395 3.13 -6.89 1.09
C GLY A 395 3.95 -7.55 2.21
N TYR A 396 4.46 -6.74 3.14
CA TYR A 396 5.23 -7.24 4.29
C TYR A 396 4.40 -8.21 5.14
N VAL A 397 3.17 -7.84 5.46
CA VAL A 397 2.27 -8.66 6.28
C VAL A 397 1.81 -9.91 5.52
N GLY A 398 1.58 -9.83 4.21
CA GLY A 398 1.24 -10.99 3.39
C GLY A 398 2.35 -12.04 3.34
N VAL A 399 3.61 -11.59 3.23
CA VAL A 399 4.79 -12.47 3.31
C VAL A 399 4.93 -13.04 4.73
N ALA A 400 4.84 -12.21 5.77
CA ALA A 400 4.94 -12.63 7.15
C ALA A 400 3.82 -13.59 7.58
N TRP A 401 2.59 -13.40 7.10
CA TRP A 401 1.48 -14.34 7.28
C TRP A 401 1.77 -15.68 6.60
N SER A 402 2.33 -15.64 5.38
CA SER A 402 2.56 -16.83 4.57
C SER A 402 3.69 -17.70 5.13
N ILE A 403 4.81 -17.06 5.50
CA ILE A 403 6.07 -17.73 5.87
C ILE A 403 6.19 -17.89 7.39
N ALA A 404 5.68 -16.94 8.16
CA ALA A 404 5.93 -16.85 9.60
C ALA A 404 4.64 -16.81 10.45
N GLY A 405 3.47 -17.07 9.84
CA GLY A 405 2.21 -17.22 10.57
C GLY A 405 1.71 -15.96 11.28
N VAL A 406 2.25 -14.77 10.95
CA VAL A 406 1.76 -13.50 11.51
C VAL A 406 0.28 -13.35 11.22
N HIS A 407 -0.52 -13.08 12.26
CA HIS A 407 -1.98 -13.00 12.21
C HIS A 407 -2.73 -14.31 11.87
N ASP A 408 -2.02 -15.44 11.78
CA ASP A 408 -2.62 -16.78 11.70
C ASP A 408 -2.49 -17.51 13.05
N ARG A 409 -3.05 -18.71 13.11
CA ARG A 409 -2.87 -19.66 14.20
C ARG A 409 -1.90 -20.77 13.81
N ALA A 410 -1.40 -21.52 14.79
CA ALA A 410 -0.70 -22.78 14.57
C ALA A 410 -1.61 -23.82 13.91
N TRP A 411 -1.05 -24.57 12.95
CA TRP A 411 -1.67 -25.70 12.25
C TRP A 411 -1.00 -27.02 12.64
N PHE A 412 -1.44 -28.12 12.02
CA PHE A 412 -0.80 -29.42 12.18
C PHE A 412 0.66 -29.35 11.76
N GLU A 413 1.50 -29.93 12.61
CA GLU A 413 2.95 -29.96 12.45
C GLU A 413 3.36 -30.81 11.23
N ARG A 414 4.29 -30.30 10.43
CA ARG A 414 4.80 -30.93 9.21
C ARG A 414 6.30 -30.67 9.07
N PRO A 415 7.04 -31.57 8.40
CA PRO A 415 8.42 -31.28 8.04
C PRO A 415 8.55 -29.95 7.30
N VAL A 416 9.66 -29.24 7.53
CA VAL A 416 9.99 -27.90 7.00
C VAL A 416 9.10 -26.78 7.53
N PHE A 417 7.77 -26.92 7.46
CA PHE A 417 6.82 -25.87 7.86
C PHE A 417 6.64 -25.76 9.37
N GLY A 418 6.94 -26.84 10.12
CA GLY A 418 6.43 -26.99 11.47
C GLY A 418 4.93 -26.75 11.51
N LYS A 419 4.48 -25.80 12.32
CA LYS A 419 3.05 -25.44 12.50
C LYS A 419 2.58 -24.28 11.62
N ILE A 420 3.39 -23.80 10.68
CA ILE A 420 2.93 -22.81 9.70
C ILE A 420 1.88 -23.43 8.77
N ARG A 421 0.84 -22.66 8.40
CA ARG A 421 -0.22 -23.16 7.51
C ARG A 421 0.37 -23.67 6.20
N TYR A 422 0.10 -24.92 5.87
CA TYR A 422 0.55 -25.55 4.62
C TYR A 422 -0.45 -25.34 3.47
N MET A 423 0.07 -25.16 2.25
CA MET A 423 -0.68 -25.19 0.99
C MET A 423 0.09 -26.05 -0.03
N ASN A 424 -0.62 -26.88 -0.79
CA ASN A 424 -0.03 -27.76 -1.78
C ASN A 424 -0.82 -27.81 -3.10
N TYR A 425 -0.15 -28.31 -4.13
CA TYR A 425 -0.67 -28.40 -5.49
C TYR A 425 -2.03 -29.10 -5.55
N ASN A 426 -2.15 -30.27 -4.91
CA ASN A 426 -3.40 -31.03 -4.89
C ASN A 426 -4.54 -30.32 -4.14
N GLY A 427 -4.23 -29.55 -3.10
CA GLY A 427 -5.21 -28.72 -2.39
C GLY A 427 -5.65 -27.50 -3.18
N CYS A 428 -4.83 -26.98 -4.10
CA CYS A 428 -5.26 -26.00 -5.11
C CYS A 428 -6.13 -26.67 -6.18
N LYS A 429 -5.72 -27.84 -6.68
CA LYS A 429 -6.47 -28.64 -7.66
C LYS A 429 -7.88 -28.98 -7.21
N SER A 430 -8.11 -29.20 -5.91
CA SER A 430 -9.45 -29.48 -5.39
C SER A 430 -10.32 -28.23 -5.21
N LYS A 431 -9.78 -27.02 -5.42
CA LYS A 431 -10.48 -25.76 -5.21
C LYS A 431 -10.78 -24.98 -6.47
N PHE A 432 -9.93 -25.09 -7.50
CA PHE A 432 -10.14 -24.43 -8.79
C PHE A 432 -9.44 -25.19 -9.92
N ASP A 433 -9.78 -24.85 -11.16
CA ASP A 433 -9.13 -25.39 -12.35
C ASP A 433 -7.70 -24.83 -12.51
N ILE A 434 -6.73 -25.58 -12.01
CA ILE A 434 -5.30 -25.22 -12.09
C ILE A 434 -4.78 -25.20 -13.52
N GLU A 435 -5.30 -26.04 -14.43
CA GLU A 435 -4.82 -26.11 -15.82
C GLU A 435 -5.25 -24.87 -16.59
N SER A 436 -6.48 -24.39 -16.35
CA SER A 436 -6.96 -23.11 -16.88
C SER A 436 -6.07 -21.94 -16.42
N TYR A 437 -5.74 -21.88 -15.13
CA TYR A 437 -4.86 -20.83 -14.60
C TYR A 437 -3.44 -20.91 -15.19
N ILE A 438 -2.85 -22.10 -15.26
CA ILE A 438 -1.52 -22.32 -15.87
C ILE A 438 -1.52 -21.92 -17.34
N LYS A 439 -2.60 -22.22 -18.08
CA LYS A 439 -2.74 -21.85 -19.50
C LYS A 439 -2.86 -20.34 -19.69
N LYS A 440 -3.57 -19.62 -18.80
CA LYS A 440 -3.66 -18.14 -18.82
C LYS A 440 -2.32 -17.46 -18.56
N ALA A 441 -1.41 -18.11 -17.82
CA ALA A 441 -0.08 -17.59 -17.51
C ALA A 441 1.01 -17.90 -18.57
N ARG A 442 0.60 -18.30 -19.78
CA ARG A 442 1.50 -18.45 -20.94
C ARG A 442 1.68 -17.09 -21.63
N PHE A 443 2.50 -16.25 -21.01
CA PHE A 443 2.96 -14.98 -21.58
C PHE A 443 4.09 -15.18 -22.59
#